data_AF-A0A8T1TKQ0-F1
#
_entry.id   AF-A0A8T1TKQ0-F1
#
_cell.length_a   1.000
_cell.length_b   1.000
_cell.length_c   1.000
_cell.angle_alpha   90.00
_cell.angle_beta   90.00
_cell.angle_gamma   90.00
#
_symmetry.space_group_name_H-M   'P 1'
#
loop_
_entity.id
_entity.type
_entity.pdbx_description
1 polymer ?
#
loop_
_entity_poly.entity_id
_entity_poly.type
_entity_poly.pdbx_seq_one_letter_code
_entity_poly.pdbx_strand_id
1 'polypeptide(L)'
;MMSRLLASLTFLFALPYKTLEDKMQICLAEKLICEQNLLNLLCSIIDHYHHASRVTSSTEHETVMLVLLETIRVVRQWSERPSLVPRFEASHSVKDTLLPLLIETLKMQSKQSSVIVLEILLVFRNLAASHSLRSVLAGFESLQTSLKWLRYGGTARTSLSAAGDAHDDGNLDALVAREARSVHKLVVACLGGAEPKTRNGSAIIVAKVAIVATRRHLRTEHVKPETLRVYGCKR
;
A
#
# COMPACT_ATOMS: atom_id res chain seq x y z
N MET A 1 -3.12 -13.79 -21.87
CA MET A 1 -2.94 -14.73 -20.72
C MET A 1 -2.66 -14.00 -19.41
N MET A 2 -1.71 -13.05 -19.36
CA MET A 2 -1.35 -12.27 -18.16
C MET A 2 -2.56 -11.74 -17.36
N SER A 3 -3.53 -11.10 -18.04
CA SER A 3 -4.77 -10.58 -17.45
C SER A 3 -5.61 -11.64 -16.73
N ARG A 4 -5.67 -12.88 -17.24
CA ARG A 4 -6.42 -13.99 -16.60
C ARG A 4 -5.71 -14.50 -15.35
N LEU A 5 -4.37 -14.54 -15.35
CA LEU A 5 -3.58 -14.92 -14.17
C LEU A 5 -3.69 -13.85 -13.07
N LEU A 6 -3.60 -12.58 -13.44
CA LEU A 6 -3.79 -11.47 -12.50
C LEU A 6 -5.22 -11.44 -11.95
N ALA A 7 -6.26 -11.54 -12.79
CA ALA A 7 -7.64 -11.64 -12.33
C ALA A 7 -7.89 -12.87 -11.43
N SER A 8 -7.19 -13.99 -11.69
CA SER A 8 -7.25 -15.19 -10.83
C SER A 8 -6.58 -14.94 -9.48
N LEU A 9 -5.46 -14.21 -9.43
CA LEU A 9 -4.83 -13.77 -8.18
C LEU A 9 -5.74 -12.78 -7.43
N THR A 10 -6.30 -11.77 -8.12
CA THR A 10 -7.28 -10.84 -7.55
C THR A 10 -8.47 -11.57 -6.96
N PHE A 11 -9.01 -12.57 -7.66
CA PHE A 11 -10.12 -13.39 -7.18
C PHE A 11 -9.73 -14.25 -5.97
N LEU A 12 -8.59 -14.95 -6.04
CA LEU A 12 -8.06 -15.77 -4.94
C LEU A 12 -7.76 -14.95 -3.67
N PHE A 13 -7.44 -13.67 -3.79
CA PHE A 13 -7.17 -12.77 -2.66
C PHE A 13 -8.32 -11.79 -2.33
N ALA A 14 -9.45 -11.85 -3.04
CA ALA A 14 -10.65 -11.04 -2.80
C ALA A 14 -11.51 -11.48 -1.62
N LEU A 15 -11.26 -12.68 -1.05
CA LEU A 15 -12.06 -13.16 0.09
C LEU A 15 -11.94 -12.23 1.30
N PRO A 16 -13.00 -12.07 2.12
CA PRO A 16 -13.01 -11.10 3.20
C PRO A 16 -11.93 -11.36 4.26
N TYR A 17 -11.23 -10.29 4.63
CA TYR A 17 -10.32 -10.25 5.78
C TYR A 17 -11.06 -10.67 7.07
N LYS A 18 -10.38 -11.42 7.96
CA LYS A 18 -10.94 -12.04 9.18
C LYS A 18 -11.88 -13.25 8.98
N THR A 19 -11.83 -13.91 7.83
CA THR A 19 -12.44 -15.24 7.64
C THR A 19 -11.50 -16.36 8.09
N LEU A 20 -12.02 -17.59 8.23
CA LEU A 20 -11.18 -18.75 8.60
C LEU A 20 -10.17 -19.08 7.48
N GLU A 21 -10.51 -18.74 6.24
CA GLU A 21 -9.70 -18.88 5.03
C GLU A 21 -8.56 -17.84 4.93
N ASP A 22 -8.64 -16.73 5.65
CA ASP A 22 -7.64 -15.66 5.68
C ASP A 22 -6.25 -16.19 6.08
N LYS A 23 -6.18 -17.14 7.03
CA LYS A 23 -4.91 -17.79 7.41
C LYS A 23 -4.27 -18.57 6.25
N MET A 24 -5.08 -19.25 5.45
CA MET A 24 -4.60 -20.00 4.28
C MET A 24 -4.13 -19.06 3.17
N GLN A 25 -4.89 -17.99 2.92
CA GLN A 25 -4.50 -16.94 1.98
C GLN A 25 -3.23 -16.20 2.42
N ILE A 26 -3.07 -15.85 3.70
CA ILE A 26 -1.85 -15.23 4.23
C ILE A 26 -0.66 -16.16 4.01
N CYS A 27 -0.78 -17.44 4.35
CA CYS A 27 0.27 -18.44 4.11
C CYS A 27 0.65 -18.55 2.61
N LEU A 28 -0.35 -18.58 1.73
CA LEU A 28 -0.14 -18.59 0.27
C LEU A 28 0.55 -17.31 -0.22
N ALA A 29 0.10 -16.14 0.24
CA ALA A 29 0.71 -14.85 -0.10
C ALA A 29 2.16 -14.77 0.41
N GLU A 30 2.44 -15.21 1.64
CA GLU A 30 3.80 -15.26 2.18
C GLU A 30 4.71 -16.17 1.36
N LYS A 31 4.24 -17.35 0.94
CA LYS A 31 5.00 -18.23 0.03
C LYS A 31 5.25 -17.57 -1.32
N LEU A 32 4.23 -16.98 -1.94
CA LEU A 32 4.38 -16.31 -3.24
C LEU A 32 5.34 -15.11 -3.15
N ILE A 33 5.31 -14.35 -2.05
CA ILE A 33 6.23 -13.22 -1.82
C ILE A 33 7.66 -13.71 -1.54
N CYS A 34 7.83 -14.69 -0.66
CA CYS A 34 9.15 -15.09 -0.14
C CYS A 34 9.86 -16.15 -0.99
N GLU A 35 9.13 -17.15 -1.49
CA GLU A 35 9.69 -18.27 -2.28
C GLU A 35 9.72 -17.94 -3.78
N GLN A 36 8.69 -17.24 -4.28
CA GLN A 36 8.51 -16.95 -5.71
C GLN A 36 8.78 -15.48 -6.09
N ASN A 37 9.20 -14.65 -5.13
CA ASN A 37 9.54 -13.24 -5.34
C ASN A 37 8.43 -12.41 -6.00
N LEU A 38 7.16 -12.83 -5.87
CA LEU A 38 6.04 -12.33 -6.67
C LEU A 38 5.80 -10.83 -6.46
N LEU A 39 6.12 -10.28 -5.28
CA LEU A 39 6.03 -8.84 -5.03
C LEU A 39 6.94 -8.03 -5.97
N ASN A 40 8.16 -8.51 -6.26
CA ASN A 40 9.06 -7.83 -7.20
C ASN A 40 8.59 -8.00 -8.65
N LEU A 41 8.04 -9.17 -9.01
CA LEU A 41 7.42 -9.37 -10.32
C LEU A 41 6.20 -8.45 -10.54
N LEU A 42 5.34 -8.27 -9.53
CA LEU A 42 4.22 -7.32 -9.58
C LEU A 42 4.71 -5.87 -9.77
N CYS A 43 5.83 -5.48 -9.14
CA CYS A 43 6.46 -4.17 -9.37
C CYS A 43 6.90 -4.02 -10.83
N SER A 44 7.56 -5.02 -11.41
CA SER A 44 7.99 -5.03 -12.83
C SER A 44 6.82 -5.03 -13.82
N ILE A 45 5.70 -5.68 -13.48
CA ILE A 45 4.47 -5.64 -14.28
C ILE A 45 3.87 -4.23 -14.24
N ILE A 46 3.76 -3.61 -13.06
CA ILE A 46 3.26 -2.23 -12.93
C ILE A 46 4.12 -1.26 -13.72
N ASP A 47 5.45 -1.36 -13.64
CA ASP A 47 6.40 -0.56 -14.40
C ASP A 47 6.19 -0.68 -15.92
N HIS A 48 6.19 -1.91 -16.43
CA HIS A 48 5.98 -2.19 -17.86
C HIS A 48 4.64 -1.62 -18.38
N TYR A 49 3.53 -1.89 -17.70
CA TYR A 49 2.21 -1.45 -18.15
C TYR A 49 1.96 0.04 -17.89
N HIS A 50 2.57 0.65 -16.88
CA HIS A 50 2.59 2.10 -16.69
C HIS A 50 3.26 2.81 -17.87
N HIS A 51 4.41 2.32 -18.34
CA HIS A 51 5.07 2.84 -19.53
C HIS A 51 4.28 2.55 -20.81
N ALA A 52 3.75 1.34 -20.99
CA ALA A 52 2.91 0.99 -22.14
C ALA A 52 1.68 1.92 -22.26
N SER A 53 1.02 2.25 -21.14
CA SER A 53 -0.20 3.08 -21.13
C SER A 53 -0.03 4.48 -21.73
N ARG A 54 1.22 4.95 -21.85
CA ARG A 54 1.60 6.25 -22.43
C ARG A 54 1.83 6.21 -23.94
N VAL A 55 2.02 5.01 -24.50
CA VAL A 55 2.53 4.80 -25.87
C VAL A 55 1.56 4.00 -26.73
N THR A 56 0.68 3.19 -26.13
CA THR A 56 -0.27 2.34 -26.85
C THR A 56 -1.36 3.10 -27.59
N SER A 57 -1.82 2.50 -28.70
CA SER A 57 -3.01 2.90 -29.44
C SER A 57 -4.30 2.72 -28.62
N SER A 58 -5.40 3.37 -29.03
CA SER A 58 -6.66 3.39 -28.26
C SER A 58 -7.27 2.01 -27.99
N THR A 59 -7.09 1.03 -28.89
CA THR A 59 -7.61 -0.33 -28.75
C THR A 59 -6.77 -1.19 -27.81
N GLU A 60 -5.46 -0.99 -27.75
CA GLU A 60 -4.56 -1.69 -26.81
C GLU A 60 -4.60 -1.07 -25.41
N HIS A 61 -4.88 0.24 -25.33
CA HIS A 61 -4.92 1.01 -24.10
C HIS A 61 -5.89 0.41 -23.06
N GLU A 62 -7.09 -0.03 -23.46
CA GLU A 62 -8.06 -0.65 -22.54
C GLU A 62 -7.49 -1.93 -21.89
N THR A 63 -6.84 -2.79 -22.67
CA THR A 63 -6.21 -4.01 -22.16
C THR A 63 -5.05 -3.71 -21.22
N VAL A 64 -4.23 -2.70 -21.54
CA VAL A 64 -3.15 -2.22 -20.68
C VAL A 64 -3.69 -1.69 -19.35
N MET A 65 -4.74 -0.86 -19.38
CA MET A 65 -5.35 -0.28 -18.19
C MET A 65 -6.02 -1.33 -17.31
N LEU A 66 -6.65 -2.36 -17.89
CA LEU A 66 -7.18 -3.50 -17.14
C LEU A 66 -6.09 -4.32 -16.45
N VAL A 67 -4.97 -4.59 -17.12
CA VAL A 67 -3.83 -5.31 -16.52
C VAL A 67 -3.22 -4.50 -15.38
N LEU A 68 -3.07 -3.18 -15.56
CA LEU A 68 -2.57 -2.28 -14.52
C LEU A 68 -3.51 -2.26 -13.30
N LEU A 69 -4.83 -2.12 -13.51
CA LEU A 69 -5.84 -2.15 -12.45
C LEU A 69 -5.81 -3.46 -11.66
N GLU A 70 -5.80 -4.62 -12.32
CA GLU A 70 -5.77 -5.92 -11.64
C GLU A 70 -4.46 -6.13 -10.86
N THR A 71 -3.32 -5.67 -11.39
CA THR A 71 -2.05 -5.74 -10.66
C THR A 71 -2.07 -4.86 -9.40
N ILE A 72 -2.65 -3.66 -9.48
CA ILE A 72 -2.84 -2.76 -8.33
C ILE A 72 -3.83 -3.38 -7.31
N ARG A 73 -4.87 -4.09 -7.75
CA ARG A 73 -5.82 -4.78 -6.88
C ARG A 73 -5.17 -5.89 -6.06
N VAL A 74 -4.31 -6.71 -6.67
CA VAL A 74 -3.52 -7.72 -5.93
C VAL A 74 -2.66 -7.05 -4.86
N VAL A 75 -1.94 -5.98 -5.22
CA VAL A 75 -1.14 -5.17 -4.27
C VAL A 75 -2.02 -4.61 -3.14
N ARG A 76 -3.22 -4.11 -3.45
CA ARG A 76 -4.18 -3.59 -2.47
C ARG A 76 -4.63 -4.66 -1.49
N GLN A 77 -5.08 -5.81 -1.97
CA GLN A 77 -5.54 -6.94 -1.15
C GLN A 77 -4.45 -7.53 -0.25
N TRP A 78 -3.20 -7.51 -0.72
CA TRP A 78 -2.05 -7.91 0.11
C TRP A 78 -1.68 -6.84 1.14
N SER A 79 -1.68 -5.56 0.76
CA SER A 79 -1.41 -4.45 1.70
C SER A 79 -2.44 -4.36 2.83
N GLU A 80 -3.69 -4.76 2.57
CA GLU A 80 -4.79 -4.76 3.54
C GLU A 80 -4.58 -5.72 4.72
N ARG A 81 -3.69 -6.73 4.55
CA ARG A 81 -3.37 -7.74 5.57
C ARG A 81 -2.17 -7.27 6.40
N PRO A 82 -2.33 -6.92 7.69
CA PRO A 82 -1.25 -6.33 8.49
C PRO A 82 -0.02 -7.22 8.65
N SER A 83 -0.20 -8.55 8.58
CA SER A 83 0.89 -9.54 8.60
C SER A 83 1.82 -9.47 7.40
N LEU A 84 1.34 -8.98 6.25
CA LEU A 84 2.14 -8.84 5.03
C LEU A 84 2.85 -7.49 4.92
N VAL A 85 2.41 -6.45 5.64
CA VAL A 85 3.00 -5.10 5.62
C VAL A 85 4.53 -5.11 5.88
N PRO A 86 5.08 -5.90 6.81
CA PRO A 86 6.55 -6.02 6.97
C PRO A 86 7.28 -6.50 5.71
N ARG A 87 6.64 -7.27 4.83
CA ARG A 87 7.23 -7.71 3.54
C ARG A 87 7.31 -6.54 2.54
N PHE A 88 6.31 -5.67 2.51
CA PHE A 88 6.36 -4.42 1.74
C PHE A 88 7.43 -3.47 2.29
N GLU A 89 7.58 -3.40 3.60
CA GLU A 89 8.60 -2.56 4.24
C GLU A 89 10.03 -3.07 4.00
N ALA A 90 10.24 -4.39 3.95
CA ALA A 90 11.53 -4.99 3.66
C ALA A 90 11.93 -4.93 2.17
N SER A 91 10.97 -4.74 1.24
CA SER A 91 11.25 -4.71 -0.20
C SER A 91 11.80 -3.34 -0.65
N HIS A 92 12.95 -3.36 -1.31
CA HIS A 92 13.52 -2.20 -2.00
C HIS A 92 12.65 -1.78 -3.18
N SER A 93 12.27 -2.71 -4.07
CA SER A 93 11.41 -2.43 -5.23
C SER A 93 10.07 -1.80 -4.87
N VAL A 94 9.55 -2.04 -3.66
CA VAL A 94 8.35 -1.33 -3.18
C VAL A 94 8.62 0.17 -3.02
N LYS A 95 9.75 0.54 -2.42
CA LYS A 95 10.12 1.94 -2.16
C LYS A 95 10.62 2.64 -3.41
N ASP A 96 11.42 1.94 -4.21
CA ASP A 96 12.18 2.49 -5.32
C ASP A 96 11.43 2.43 -6.66
N THR A 97 10.43 1.54 -6.79
CA THR A 97 9.67 1.32 -8.03
C THR A 97 8.16 1.46 -7.80
N LEU A 98 7.56 0.64 -6.94
CA LEU A 98 6.10 0.60 -6.77
C LEU A 98 5.52 1.93 -6.28
N LEU A 99 6.02 2.48 -5.17
CA LEU A 99 5.48 3.72 -4.60
C LEU A 99 5.59 4.91 -5.58
N PRO A 100 6.74 5.20 -6.21
CA PRO A 100 6.84 6.22 -7.26
C PRO A 100 5.83 6.03 -8.40
N LEU A 101 5.74 4.81 -8.96
CA LEU A 101 4.85 4.52 -10.09
C LEU A 101 3.37 4.64 -9.73
N LEU A 102 2.97 4.22 -8.52
CA LEU A 102 1.60 4.41 -8.04
C LEU A 102 1.28 5.90 -7.85
N ILE A 103 2.23 6.73 -7.40
CA ILE A 103 2.03 8.18 -7.26
C ILE A 103 1.91 8.85 -8.64
N GLU A 104 2.71 8.41 -9.61
CA GLU A 104 2.65 8.91 -10.98
C GLU A 104 1.35 8.48 -11.69
N THR A 105 0.94 7.22 -11.51
CA THR A 105 -0.34 6.69 -11.97
C THR A 105 -1.52 7.45 -11.34
N LEU A 106 -1.48 7.74 -10.04
CA LEU A 106 -2.48 8.55 -9.34
C LEU A 106 -2.64 9.92 -10.00
N LYS A 107 -1.53 10.57 -10.37
CA LYS A 107 -1.53 11.87 -11.05
C LYS A 107 -2.14 11.79 -12.45
N MET A 108 -1.76 10.80 -13.24
CA MET A 108 -2.31 10.59 -14.60
C MET A 108 -3.81 10.25 -14.58
N GLN A 109 -4.21 9.31 -13.73
CA GLN A 109 -5.57 8.77 -13.69
C GLN A 109 -6.59 9.64 -12.94
N SER A 110 -6.14 10.70 -12.26
CA SER A 110 -6.96 11.64 -11.47
C SER A 110 -8.16 12.28 -12.20
N LYS A 111 -8.19 12.23 -13.54
CA LYS A 111 -9.29 12.74 -14.38
C LYS A 111 -9.90 11.67 -15.30
N GLN A 112 -9.40 10.44 -15.28
CA GLN A 112 -9.70 9.39 -16.26
C GLN A 112 -10.35 8.16 -15.62
N SER A 113 -9.92 7.76 -14.42
CA SER A 113 -10.44 6.55 -13.76
C SER A 113 -10.47 6.69 -12.24
N SER A 114 -11.63 7.06 -11.69
CA SER A 114 -11.86 7.11 -10.25
C SER A 114 -11.68 5.75 -9.57
N VAL A 115 -11.86 4.63 -10.30
CA VAL A 115 -11.61 3.27 -9.81
C VAL A 115 -10.12 3.04 -9.54
N ILE A 116 -9.24 3.29 -10.52
CA ILE A 116 -7.78 3.11 -10.34
C ILE A 116 -7.26 4.04 -9.24
N VAL A 117 -7.74 5.29 -9.22
CA VAL A 117 -7.43 6.28 -8.17
C VAL A 117 -7.81 5.74 -6.79
N LEU A 118 -9.01 5.18 -6.62
CA LEU A 118 -9.45 4.63 -5.33
C LEU A 118 -8.56 3.44 -4.89
N GLU A 119 -8.28 2.51 -5.78
CA GLU A 119 -7.44 1.34 -5.48
C GLU A 119 -6.03 1.77 -5.02
N ILE A 120 -5.42 2.76 -5.70
CA ILE A 120 -4.12 3.33 -5.30
C ILE A 120 -4.19 4.01 -3.92
N LEU A 121 -5.25 4.78 -3.64
CA LEU A 121 -5.44 5.43 -2.34
C LEU A 121 -5.61 4.40 -1.20
N LEU A 122 -6.27 3.28 -1.48
CA LEU A 122 -6.39 2.16 -0.53
C LEU A 122 -5.02 1.49 -0.28
N VAL A 123 -4.22 1.24 -1.32
CA VAL A 123 -2.82 0.77 -1.15
C VAL A 123 -2.05 1.71 -0.23
N PHE A 124 -2.05 3.02 -0.51
CA PHE A 124 -1.32 3.99 0.31
C PHE A 124 -1.84 4.06 1.74
N ARG A 125 -3.16 4.02 1.96
CA ARG A 125 -3.76 3.97 3.31
C ARG A 125 -3.28 2.76 4.10
N ASN A 126 -3.26 1.60 3.46
CA ASN A 126 -2.89 0.33 4.09
C ASN A 126 -1.39 0.27 4.40
N LEU A 127 -0.53 0.63 3.43
CA LEU A 127 0.92 0.69 3.63
C LEU A 127 1.32 1.75 4.65
N ALA A 128 0.60 2.87 4.72
CA ALA A 128 0.77 3.89 5.76
C ALA A 128 0.39 3.42 7.18
N ALA A 129 -0.04 2.16 7.38
CA ALA A 129 -0.10 1.56 8.71
C ALA A 129 1.31 1.42 9.34
N SER A 130 2.33 1.05 8.55
CA SER A 130 3.73 1.07 9.01
C SER A 130 4.24 2.51 9.12
N HIS A 131 4.96 2.82 10.21
CA HIS A 131 5.59 4.13 10.40
C HIS A 131 6.71 4.40 9.38
N SER A 132 7.45 3.37 8.99
CA SER A 132 8.54 3.44 8.00
C SER A 132 7.99 3.77 6.61
N LEU A 133 7.00 3.01 6.14
CA LEU A 133 6.34 3.26 4.85
C LEU A 133 5.54 4.59 4.85
N ARG A 134 4.89 4.96 5.96
CA ARG A 134 4.25 6.28 6.11
C ARG A 134 5.25 7.43 5.99
N SER A 135 6.45 7.29 6.53
CA SER A 135 7.52 8.29 6.42
C SER A 135 8.11 8.36 5.01
N VAL A 136 8.25 7.22 4.33
CA VAL A 136 8.58 7.18 2.88
C VAL A 136 7.51 7.89 2.05
N LEU A 137 6.22 7.62 2.29
CA LEU A 137 5.09 8.31 1.65
C LEU A 137 5.08 9.83 1.95
N ALA A 138 5.57 10.26 3.12
CA ALA A 138 5.70 11.67 3.48
C ALA A 138 6.80 12.40 2.71
N GLY A 139 7.85 11.70 2.29
CA GLY A 139 8.93 12.26 1.47
C GLY A 139 8.52 12.62 0.03
N PHE A 140 7.40 12.08 -0.48
CA PHE A 140 6.93 12.39 -1.83
C PHE A 140 6.05 13.65 -1.88
N GLU A 141 6.64 14.79 -2.24
CA GLU A 141 5.91 16.04 -2.49
C GLU A 141 4.85 15.90 -3.60
N SER A 142 5.13 15.06 -4.60
CA SER A 142 4.20 14.70 -5.68
C SER A 142 2.93 14.02 -5.15
N LEU A 143 3.02 13.20 -4.10
CA LEU A 143 1.86 12.63 -3.43
C LEU A 143 1.07 13.71 -2.67
N GLN A 144 1.75 14.62 -1.96
CA GLN A 144 1.08 15.71 -1.24
C GLN A 144 0.29 16.64 -2.16
N THR A 145 0.85 16.96 -3.33
CA THR A 145 0.16 17.77 -4.35
C THR A 145 -1.03 17.02 -4.96
N SER A 146 -0.86 15.78 -5.41
CA SER A 146 -1.97 14.95 -5.93
C SER A 146 -3.11 14.78 -4.92
N LEU A 147 -2.80 14.51 -3.65
CA LEU A 147 -3.80 14.42 -2.59
C LEU A 147 -4.48 15.76 -2.28
N LYS A 148 -3.83 16.91 -2.45
CA LYS A 148 -4.52 18.22 -2.39
C LYS A 148 -5.58 18.31 -3.48
N TRP A 149 -5.21 18.08 -4.75
CA TRP A 149 -6.15 18.16 -5.88
C TRP A 149 -7.36 17.25 -5.74
N LEU A 150 -7.17 15.96 -5.42
CA LEU A 150 -8.27 14.99 -5.29
C LEU A 150 -9.28 15.35 -4.19
N ARG A 151 -8.85 16.03 -3.12
CA ARG A 151 -9.74 16.43 -2.02
C ARG A 151 -10.65 17.60 -2.37
N TYR A 152 -10.18 18.53 -3.21
CA TYR A 152 -10.95 19.72 -3.62
C TYR A 152 -11.78 19.47 -4.89
N GLY A 153 -11.35 18.56 -5.77
CA GLY A 153 -12.09 18.21 -6.99
C GLY A 153 -13.51 17.69 -6.70
N GLY A 154 -13.66 16.82 -5.69
CA GLY A 154 -14.97 16.25 -5.32
C GLY A 154 -15.98 17.24 -4.71
N THR A 155 -15.56 18.45 -4.34
CA THR A 155 -16.45 19.51 -3.80
C THR A 155 -16.88 20.56 -4.82
N ALA A 156 -16.27 20.58 -6.01
CA ALA A 156 -16.52 21.64 -7.01
C ALA A 156 -17.68 21.34 -7.99
N ARG A 157 -18.33 20.17 -7.89
CA ARG A 157 -19.34 19.69 -8.84
C ARG A 157 -20.80 19.76 -8.36
N THR A 158 -21.07 20.23 -7.15
CA THR A 158 -22.42 20.27 -6.55
C THR A 158 -23.16 21.61 -6.73
N SER A 159 -22.80 22.41 -7.73
CA SER A 159 -23.55 23.62 -8.10
C SER A 159 -23.48 23.91 -9.59
N LEU A 160 -24.45 23.37 -10.35
CA LEU A 160 -25.15 23.96 -11.51
C LEU A 160 -25.75 22.85 -12.40
N SER A 161 -27.09 22.77 -12.39
CA SER A 161 -27.96 22.33 -13.50
C SER A 161 -27.54 21.13 -14.38
N ALA A 162 -28.22 20.00 -14.23
CA ALA A 162 -29.16 19.48 -15.23
C ALA A 162 -29.83 18.18 -14.76
N ALA A 163 -31.08 17.94 -15.17
CA ALA A 163 -31.70 16.62 -15.10
C ALA A 163 -31.21 15.74 -16.26
N GLY A 164 -31.01 14.45 -16.04
CA GLY A 164 -30.58 13.53 -17.08
C GLY A 164 -29.89 12.29 -16.53
N ASP A 165 -30.63 11.20 -16.50
CA ASP A 165 -30.24 9.81 -16.23
C ASP A 165 -28.77 9.46 -16.53
N ALA A 166 -28.00 9.15 -15.48
CA ALA A 166 -26.67 8.54 -15.54
C ALA A 166 -26.42 7.73 -14.26
N HIS A 167 -25.69 6.62 -14.38
CA HIS A 167 -25.47 5.63 -13.32
C HIS A 167 -24.81 6.18 -12.02
N ASP A 168 -24.88 5.35 -10.97
CA ASP A 168 -24.50 5.62 -9.56
C ASP A 168 -22.98 5.81 -9.30
N ASP A 169 -22.29 6.56 -10.17
CA ASP A 169 -20.92 7.06 -9.93
C ASP A 169 -20.87 8.13 -8.83
N GLY A 170 -22.04 8.66 -8.41
CA GLY A 170 -22.17 9.73 -7.42
C GLY A 170 -21.55 9.43 -6.05
N ASN A 171 -21.33 8.15 -5.72
CA ASN A 171 -20.61 7.75 -4.51
C ASN A 171 -19.10 7.53 -4.75
N LEU A 172 -18.66 7.14 -5.95
CA LEU A 172 -17.27 6.75 -6.19
C LEU A 172 -16.29 7.93 -6.05
N ASP A 173 -16.64 9.10 -6.62
CA ASP A 173 -15.84 10.31 -6.45
C ASP A 173 -15.82 10.79 -4.98
N ALA A 174 -16.91 10.58 -4.24
CA ALA A 174 -16.99 10.87 -2.81
C ALA A 174 -16.08 9.93 -1.99
N LEU A 175 -16.01 8.65 -2.35
CA LEU A 175 -15.08 7.67 -1.79
C LEU A 175 -13.61 8.05 -2.08
N VAL A 176 -13.28 8.38 -3.33
CA VAL A 176 -11.95 8.88 -3.73
C VAL A 176 -11.55 10.10 -2.90
N ALA A 177 -12.42 11.10 -2.80
CA ALA A 177 -12.14 12.30 -2.02
C ALA A 177 -12.01 11.98 -0.50
N ARG A 178 -12.77 11.01 0.02
CA ARG A 178 -12.67 10.56 1.42
C ARG A 178 -11.36 9.84 1.70
N GLU A 179 -10.95 8.90 0.85
CA GLU A 179 -9.68 8.19 1.04
C GLU A 179 -8.48 9.11 0.78
N ALA A 180 -8.57 10.08 -0.14
CA ALA A 180 -7.54 11.12 -0.28
C ALA A 180 -7.41 11.99 0.98
N ARG A 181 -8.52 12.32 1.67
CA ARG A 181 -8.50 12.94 3.02
C ARG A 181 -7.86 12.03 4.07
N SER A 182 -8.17 10.72 4.03
CA SER A 182 -7.65 9.69 4.93
C SER A 182 -6.12 9.56 4.83
N VAL A 183 -5.60 9.30 3.63
CA VAL A 183 -4.17 9.19 3.34
C VAL A 183 -3.44 10.49 3.70
N HIS A 184 -3.95 11.66 3.31
CA HIS A 184 -3.29 12.93 3.65
C HIS A 184 -3.19 13.17 5.17
N LYS A 185 -4.22 12.80 5.95
CA LYS A 185 -4.15 12.87 7.42
C LYS A 185 -3.06 11.95 7.98
N LEU A 186 -2.98 10.70 7.50
CA LEU A 186 -1.95 9.74 7.92
C LEU A 186 -0.55 10.25 7.59
N VAL A 187 -0.33 10.76 6.37
CA VAL A 187 0.99 11.20 5.92
C VAL A 187 1.44 12.50 6.61
N VAL A 188 0.54 13.48 6.81
CA VAL A 188 0.87 14.71 7.55
C VAL A 188 1.20 14.43 9.02
N ALA A 189 0.68 13.36 9.62
CA ALA A 189 1.04 12.95 10.98
C ALA A 189 2.51 12.45 11.13
N CYS A 190 3.25 12.26 10.03
CA CYS A 190 4.71 12.11 10.07
C CYS A 190 5.45 13.47 9.96
N LEU A 191 4.87 14.47 9.29
CA LEU A 191 5.52 15.77 9.05
C LEU A 191 5.32 16.73 10.23
N GLY A 192 4.11 16.74 10.82
CA GLY A 192 3.89 17.33 12.12
C GLY A 192 4.20 16.30 13.19
N GLY A 193 5.24 16.54 14.01
CA GLY A 193 5.58 15.74 15.19
C GLY A 193 4.56 15.89 16.34
N ALA A 194 3.28 15.84 16.01
CA ALA A 194 2.17 15.87 16.94
C ALA A 194 1.84 14.43 17.34
N GLU A 195 2.14 14.09 18.58
CA GLU A 195 1.49 12.97 19.26
C GLU A 195 -0.03 13.06 19.04
N PRO A 196 -0.73 11.93 18.85
CA PRO A 196 -2.18 11.95 18.80
C PRO A 196 -2.69 12.41 20.18
N LYS A 197 -3.09 13.68 20.28
CA LYS A 197 -3.84 14.20 21.43
C LYS A 197 -5.23 13.58 21.45
N THR A 198 -5.31 12.33 21.90
CA THR A 198 -6.55 11.68 22.28
C THR A 198 -7.09 12.39 23.51
N ARG A 199 -8.06 13.28 23.30
CA ARG A 199 -8.95 13.71 24.37
C ARG A 199 -9.73 12.46 24.80
N ASN A 200 -9.63 12.12 26.09
CA ASN A 200 -10.00 10.86 26.73
C ASN A 200 -8.89 9.81 26.57
N GLY A 201 -8.30 9.42 27.71
CA GLY A 201 -6.97 8.82 27.74
C GLY A 201 -6.93 7.29 27.71
N SER A 202 -5.89 6.79 27.05
CA SER A 202 -5.07 5.65 27.50
C SER A 202 -3.73 5.74 26.76
N ALA A 203 -2.61 5.84 27.48
CA ALA A 203 -1.25 5.64 26.94
C ALA A 203 -1.07 4.14 26.58
N ILE A 204 0.01 3.58 26.00
CA ILE A 204 1.48 3.79 25.99
C ILE A 204 1.94 3.36 24.56
N ILE A 205 3.06 3.74 23.90
CA ILE A 205 4.47 3.90 24.33
C ILE A 205 5.20 5.05 23.59
N VAL A 206 6.24 5.55 24.24
CA VAL A 206 7.32 6.44 23.80
C VAL A 206 8.09 5.95 22.57
N ALA A 207 8.46 6.87 21.67
CA ALA A 207 9.57 6.70 20.72
C ALA A 207 10.36 8.02 20.51
N LYS A 208 11.12 8.42 21.53
CA LYS A 208 12.14 9.47 21.45
C LYS A 208 13.35 8.96 22.24
N VAL A 209 14.57 9.21 21.73
CA VAL A 209 15.85 8.56 22.12
C VAL A 209 15.96 7.13 21.54
N ALA A 210 17.01 6.71 20.82
CA ALA A 210 18.25 7.38 20.40
C ALA A 210 18.60 7.11 18.92
N ILE A 211 18.97 8.18 18.21
CA ILE A 211 20.03 8.15 17.20
C ILE A 211 21.14 9.04 17.79
N VAL A 212 22.41 8.68 17.56
CA VAL A 212 23.64 9.21 18.20
C VAL A 212 24.03 8.47 19.49
N ALA A 213 25.32 8.11 19.57
CA ALA A 213 25.97 7.15 20.48
C ALA A 213 25.57 5.66 20.21
N THR A 214 26.49 4.70 20.07
CA THR A 214 27.96 4.73 20.27
C THR A 214 28.69 3.76 19.32
N ARG A 215 29.85 4.17 18.79
CA ARG A 215 30.85 3.23 18.23
C ARG A 215 31.63 2.56 19.37
N ARG A 216 32.03 1.30 19.14
CA ARG A 216 33.10 0.52 19.82
C ARG A 216 32.84 0.00 21.25
N HIS A 217 33.23 -1.27 21.41
CA HIS A 217 33.61 -1.96 22.66
C HIS A 217 32.43 -2.27 23.62
N LEU A 218 32.43 -3.35 24.43
CA LEU A 218 33.47 -4.33 24.77
C LEU A 218 32.86 -5.74 25.03
N ARG A 219 33.74 -6.68 25.41
CA ARG A 219 33.52 -8.12 25.63
C ARG A 219 32.39 -8.51 26.61
N THR A 220 31.82 -9.69 26.31
CA THR A 220 31.32 -10.76 27.20
C THR A 220 31.31 -10.55 28.73
N GLU A 221 30.17 -10.85 29.35
CA GLU A 221 30.11 -11.57 30.63
C GLU A 221 29.18 -12.80 30.54
N HIS A 222 29.27 -13.69 31.53
CA HIS A 222 28.84 -15.11 31.49
C HIS A 222 27.39 -15.32 32.03
N VAL A 223 27.05 -16.61 32.28
CA VAL A 223 25.92 -17.16 33.10
C VAL A 223 24.67 -17.55 32.28
N LYS A 224 24.17 -18.80 32.25
CA LYS A 224 24.55 -20.08 32.89
C LYS A 224 24.10 -21.29 32.02
N PRO A 225 24.67 -22.50 32.19
CA PRO A 225 24.41 -23.65 31.31
C PRO A 225 23.37 -24.64 31.89
N GLU A 226 22.07 -24.35 31.77
CA GLU A 226 21.01 -25.31 32.19
C GLU A 226 19.97 -25.61 31.09
N THR A 227 20.03 -24.97 29.92
CA THR A 227 19.01 -25.08 28.86
C THR A 227 19.43 -25.89 27.63
N LEU A 228 20.60 -26.54 27.63
CA LEU A 228 21.03 -27.45 26.55
C LEU A 228 20.87 -28.92 26.91
N ARG A 229 19.62 -29.32 27.17
CA ARG A 229 19.16 -30.73 27.11
C ARG A 229 17.87 -30.83 26.30
N VAL A 230 17.97 -30.86 24.97
CA VAL A 230 17.30 -31.82 24.06
C VAL A 230 18.01 -31.73 22.70
N TYR A 231 19.12 -32.43 22.53
CA TYR A 231 19.52 -33.01 21.24
C TYR A 231 20.16 -34.36 21.53
N GLY A 232 19.46 -35.42 21.13
CA GLY A 232 19.94 -36.79 21.34
C GLY A 232 21.11 -37.10 20.41
N CYS A 233 22.24 -37.53 20.99
CA CYS A 233 23.23 -38.33 20.29
C CYS A 233 23.63 -39.50 21.17
N LYS A 234 23.72 -40.69 20.54
CA LYS A 234 23.93 -41.97 21.20
C LYS A 234 25.34 -42.11 21.76
N ARG A 235 25.47 -42.78 22.90
CA ARG A 235 26.14 -44.08 22.97
C ARG A 235 25.29 -45.03 23.80
#